data_AF-A0A2T5YU68-F1
#
_entry.id   AF-A0A2T5YU68-F1
#
_cell.length_a   1.000
_cell.length_b   1.000
_cell.length_c   1.000
_cell.angle_alpha   90.00
_cell.angle_beta   90.00
_cell.angle_gamma   90.00
#
_symmetry.space_group_name_H-M   'P 1'
#
loop_
_entity.id
_entity.type
_entity.pdbx_description
1 polymer ?
#
loop_
_entity_poly.entity_id
_entity_poly.type
_entity_poly.pdbx_seq_one_letter_code
_entity_poly.pdbx_strand_id
1 'polypeptide(L)'
;MHFDFNQFMDALEQEGLSRQEAGMRIYQEVRKAENQKEGFLDQAQERPEFYLEISRQIDNYVALLKLAHNQISPTPQELDQEVFQAEQPELERIKQLLERIKEAERRSRT
;
A
#
# COMPACT_ATOMS: atom_id res chain seq x y z
N MET A 1 10.56 -10.45 -6.13
CA MET A 1 9.64 -9.29 -6.08
C MET A 1 8.84 -9.49 -4.82
N HIS A 2 9.04 -8.65 -3.80
CA HIS A 2 8.38 -8.84 -2.51
C HIS A 2 7.33 -7.74 -2.37
N PHE A 3 6.06 -8.15 -2.35
CA PHE A 3 4.91 -7.30 -2.02
C PHE A 3 4.93 -7.02 -0.50
N ASP A 4 6.00 -6.39 -0.05
CA ASP A 4 6.27 -6.13 1.35
C ASP A 4 5.86 -4.70 1.70
N PHE A 5 4.69 -4.60 2.32
CA PHE A 5 4.14 -3.33 2.78
C PHE A 5 5.08 -2.60 3.73
N ASN A 6 5.70 -3.33 4.66
CA ASN A 6 6.56 -2.75 5.67
C ASN A 6 7.82 -2.15 5.05
N GLN A 7 8.45 -2.88 4.14
CA GLN A 7 9.62 -2.41 3.43
C GLN A 7 9.31 -1.16 2.59
N PHE A 8 8.16 -1.13 1.91
CA PHE A 8 7.73 0.02 1.14
C PHE A 8 7.49 1.25 2.04
N MET A 9 6.82 1.07 3.17
CA MET A 9 6.55 2.16 4.11
C MET A 9 7.82 2.71 4.76
N ASP A 10 8.78 1.85 5.10
CA ASP A 10 10.07 2.30 5.65
C ASP A 10 10.87 3.13 4.63
N ALA A 11 10.83 2.76 3.35
CA ALA A 11 11.43 3.56 2.27
C ALA A 11 10.73 4.91 2.12
N LEU A 12 9.40 4.92 2.12
CA LEU A 12 8.59 6.14 2.01
C LEU A 12 8.84 7.12 3.16
N GLU A 13 9.09 6.61 4.37
CA GLU A 13 9.47 7.45 5.52
C GLU A 13 10.88 8.05 5.37
N GLN A 14 11.86 7.28 4.88
CA GLN A 14 13.23 7.75 4.67
C GLN A 14 13.32 8.87 3.62
N GLU A 15 12.40 8.90 2.66
CA GLU A 15 12.33 9.92 1.62
C GLU A 15 11.90 11.29 2.17
N GLY A 16 11.35 11.38 3.39
CA GLY A 16 10.99 12.66 4.02
C GLY A 16 9.92 13.45 3.26
N LEU A 17 9.07 12.75 2.52
CA LEU A 17 8.05 13.34 1.64
C LEU A 17 6.99 14.12 2.41
N SER A 18 6.44 15.16 1.78
CA SER A 18 5.19 15.78 2.25
C SER A 18 4.02 14.80 2.16
N ARG A 19 2.94 15.06 2.91
CA ARG A 19 1.74 14.19 2.88
C ARG A 19 1.17 14.00 1.47
N GLN A 20 1.23 15.02 0.62
CA GLN A 20 0.71 14.96 -0.74
C GLN A 20 1.61 14.13 -1.68
N GLU A 21 2.93 14.25 -1.53
CA GLU A 21 3.91 13.44 -2.27
C GLU A 21 3.86 11.97 -1.83
N ALA A 22 3.75 11.72 -0.53
CA ALA A 22 3.50 10.39 0.02
C ALA A 22 2.20 9.80 -0.58
N GLY A 23 1.11 10.57 -0.61
CA GLY A 23 -0.15 10.16 -1.25
C GLY A 23 0.03 9.71 -2.69
N MET A 24 0.72 10.52 -3.49
CA MET A 24 0.99 10.21 -4.89
C MET A 24 1.87 8.95 -5.03
N ARG A 25 2.88 8.79 -4.17
CA ARG A 25 3.80 7.66 -4.21
C ARG A 25 3.09 6.34 -3.88
N ILE A 26 2.21 6.34 -2.87
CA ILE A 26 1.37 5.19 -2.52
C ILE A 26 0.41 4.87 -3.68
N TYR A 27 -0.22 5.88 -4.29
CA TYR A 27 -1.11 5.68 -5.44
C TYR A 27 -0.38 5.01 -6.62
N GLN A 28 0.83 5.48 -6.94
CA GLN A 28 1.65 4.87 -8.00
C GLN A 28 2.01 3.42 -7.71
N GLU A 29 2.30 3.10 -6.45
CA GLU A 29 2.62 1.72 -6.04
C GLU A 29 1.40 0.79 -6.14
N VAL A 30 0.20 1.28 -5.78
CA VAL A 30 -1.06 0.55 -6.00
C VAL A 30 -1.21 0.19 -7.47
N ARG A 31 -1.07 1.17 -8.38
CA ARG A 31 -1.19 0.93 -9.82
C ARG A 31 -0.16 -0.06 -10.35
N LYS A 32 1.07 0.03 -9.86
CA LYS A 32 2.14 -0.89 -10.24
C LYS A 32 1.84 -2.32 -9.79
N ALA A 33 1.32 -2.52 -8.58
CA ALA A 33 0.95 -3.83 -8.07
C ALA A 33 -0.27 -4.41 -8.82
N GLU A 34 -1.29 -3.59 -9.09
CA GLU A 34 -2.45 -3.99 -9.91
C GLU A 34 -2.02 -4.44 -11.32
N ASN A 35 -1.16 -3.66 -12.00
CA ASN A 35 -0.65 -4.01 -13.32
C ASN A 35 0.19 -5.30 -13.32
N GLN A 36 0.92 -5.59 -12.21
CA GLN A 36 1.67 -6.83 -12.09
C GLN A 36 0.75 -8.03 -11.93
N LYS A 37 -0.36 -7.90 -11.19
CA LYS A 37 -1.39 -8.94 -11.10
C LYS A 37 -1.93 -9.31 -12.48
N GLU A 38 -2.22 -8.31 -13.30
CA GLU A 38 -2.66 -8.54 -14.68
C GLU A 38 -1.59 -9.29 -15.50
N GLY A 39 -0.30 -8.97 -15.32
CA GLY A 39 0.79 -9.70 -15.97
C GLY A 39 0.94 -11.16 -15.55
N PHE A 40 0.39 -11.56 -14.40
CA PHE A 40 0.37 -12.95 -13.96
C PHE A 40 -0.85 -13.73 -14.47
N LEU A 41 -1.88 -13.08 -15.06
CA LEU A 41 -3.06 -13.76 -15.61
C LEU A 41 -2.71 -14.80 -16.68
N ASP A 42 -1.71 -14.50 -17.51
CA ASP A 42 -1.25 -15.42 -18.56
C ASP A 42 -0.67 -16.72 -17.96
N GLN A 43 -0.14 -16.66 -16.74
CA GLN A 43 0.39 -17.82 -16.02
C GLN A 43 -0.69 -18.62 -15.29
N ALA A 44 -1.92 -18.10 -15.20
CA ALA A 44 -3.02 -18.78 -14.50
C ALA A 44 -3.42 -20.10 -15.17
N GLN A 45 -3.26 -20.21 -16.49
CA GLN A 45 -3.55 -21.46 -17.22
C GLN A 45 -2.48 -22.52 -16.98
N GLU A 46 -1.21 -22.12 -16.87
CA GLU A 46 -0.09 -23.06 -16.71
C GLU A 46 0.18 -23.43 -15.25
N ARG A 47 -0.07 -22.50 -14.32
CA ARG A 47 0.22 -22.64 -12.89
C ARG A 47 -0.86 -21.99 -12.02
N PRO A 48 -2.05 -22.59 -11.94
CA PRO A 48 -3.19 -22.00 -11.23
C PRO A 48 -2.94 -21.82 -9.72
N GLU A 49 -2.23 -22.75 -9.08
CA GLU A 49 -1.90 -22.66 -7.64
C GLU A 49 -0.96 -21.48 -7.35
N PHE A 50 0.07 -21.31 -8.20
CA PHE A 50 0.97 -20.16 -8.12
C PHE A 50 0.22 -18.84 -8.36
N TYR A 51 -0.66 -18.80 -9.36
CA TYR A 51 -1.46 -17.61 -9.66
C TYR A 51 -2.38 -17.23 -8.49
N LEU A 52 -3.02 -18.21 -7.84
CA LEU A 52 -3.85 -17.98 -6.65
C LEU A 52 -3.01 -17.41 -5.50
N GLU A 53 -1.85 -17.99 -5.23
CA GLU A 53 -0.97 -17.56 -4.15
C GLU A 53 -0.43 -16.13 -4.40
N ILE A 54 0.10 -15.86 -5.59
CA ILE A 54 0.66 -14.54 -5.91
C ILE A 54 -0.42 -13.47 -5.99
N SER A 55 -1.62 -13.80 -6.52
CA SER A 55 -2.76 -12.88 -6.54
C SER A 55 -3.17 -12.48 -5.14
N ARG A 56 -3.26 -13.45 -4.22
CA ARG A 56 -3.59 -13.17 -2.82
C ARG A 56 -2.55 -12.26 -2.15
N GLN A 57 -1.26 -12.50 -2.39
CA GLN A 57 -0.19 -11.64 -1.87
C GLN A 57 -0.31 -10.21 -2.41
N ILE A 58 -0.60 -10.05 -3.70
CA ILE A 58 -0.80 -8.73 -4.32
C ILE A 58 -2.04 -8.05 -3.77
N ASP A 59 -3.15 -8.76 -3.62
CA ASP A 59 -4.41 -8.20 -3.13
C ASP A 59 -4.29 -7.67 -1.70
N ASN A 60 -3.65 -8.43 -0.81
CA ASN A 60 -3.35 -7.98 0.55
C ASN A 60 -2.48 -6.71 0.54
N TYR A 61 -1.40 -6.73 -0.23
CA TYR A 61 -0.50 -5.58 -0.37
C TYR A 61 -1.22 -4.33 -0.91
N VAL A 62 -2.05 -4.49 -1.94
CA VAL A 62 -2.85 -3.41 -2.53
C VAL A 62 -3.86 -2.87 -1.51
N ALA A 63 -4.51 -3.73 -0.73
CA ALA A 63 -5.44 -3.31 0.31
C ALA A 63 -4.75 -2.44 1.38
N LEU A 64 -3.57 -2.85 1.86
CA LEU A 64 -2.78 -2.08 2.81
C LEU A 64 -2.32 -0.73 2.25
N LEU A 65 -1.90 -0.68 0.98
CA LEU A 65 -1.53 0.57 0.32
C LEU A 65 -2.74 1.50 0.15
N LYS A 66 -3.90 0.98 -0.26
CA LYS A 66 -5.14 1.77 -0.36
C LYS A 66 -5.56 2.32 0.99
N LEU A 67 -5.39 1.55 2.07
CA LEU A 67 -5.61 2.02 3.44
C LEU A 67 -4.67 3.17 3.81
N ALA A 68 -3.38 3.00 3.57
CA ALA A 68 -2.40 4.05 3.84
C ALA A 68 -2.70 5.32 3.03
N HIS A 69 -3.04 5.17 1.75
CA HIS A 69 -3.46 6.25 0.86
C HIS A 69 -4.70 6.99 1.38
N ASN A 70 -5.73 6.26 1.80
CA ASN A 70 -7.00 6.87 2.26
C ASN A 70 -6.86 7.68 3.54
N GLN A 71 -5.84 7.39 4.35
CA GLN A 71 -5.57 8.16 5.56
C GLN A 71 -4.80 9.46 5.27
N ILE A 72 -4.04 9.53 4.15
CA ILE A 72 -3.32 10.75 3.75
C ILE A 72 -3.99 11.58 2.68
N SER A 73 -4.75 10.96 1.78
CA SER A 73 -5.33 11.61 0.62
C SER A 73 -6.73 12.15 0.90
N PRO A 74 -7.07 13.36 0.43
CA PRO A 74 -8.43 13.87 0.51
C PRO A 74 -9.43 13.10 -0.38
N THR A 75 -8.93 12.29 -1.32
CA THR A 75 -9.74 11.49 -2.23
C THR A 75 -9.53 10.00 -1.93
N PRO A 76 -10.45 9.36 -1.19
CA PRO A 76 -10.30 7.95 -0.83
C PRO A 76 -10.46 7.03 -2.05
N GLN A 77 -9.68 5.97 -2.06
CA GLN A 77 -9.79 4.82 -2.96
C GLN A 77 -10.68 3.75 -2.33
N GLU A 78 -11.43 3.03 -3.16
CA GLU A 78 -12.30 1.95 -2.71
C GLU A 78 -11.47 0.74 -2.26
N LEU A 79 -11.83 0.18 -1.10
CA LEU A 79 -11.20 -1.01 -0.53
C LEU A 79 -12.02 -2.25 -0.88
N ASP A 80 -11.33 -3.32 -1.24
CA ASP A 80 -11.96 -4.63 -1.31
C ASP A 80 -12.27 -5.12 0.11
N GLN A 81 -13.56 -5.27 0.41
CA GLN A 81 -14.04 -5.56 1.76
C GLN A 81 -13.71 -6.99 2.21
N GLU A 82 -13.51 -7.94 1.28
CA GLU A 82 -13.17 -9.32 1.61
C GLU A 82 -11.72 -9.44 2.09
N VAL A 83 -10.81 -8.68 1.47
CA VAL A 83 -9.39 -8.61 1.84
C VAL A 83 -9.19 -7.80 3.13
N PHE A 84 -9.99 -6.76 3.33
CA PHE A 84 -9.85 -5.81 4.44
C PHE A 84 -10.07 -6.41 5.84
N GLN A 85 -10.91 -7.44 5.98
CA GLN A 85 -11.25 -7.98 7.31
C GLN A 85 -10.11 -8.80 7.94
N ALA A 86 -9.04 -9.12 7.21
CA ALA A 86 -7.99 -10.03 7.66
C ALA A 86 -6.79 -9.37 8.37
N GLU A 87 -6.61 -8.04 8.33
CA GLU A 87 -5.29 -7.42 8.62
C GLU A 87 -5.31 -6.30 9.68
N GLN A 88 -5.69 -6.63 10.93
CA GLN A 88 -5.69 -5.67 12.03
C GLN A 88 -4.31 -5.18 12.54
N PRO A 89 -3.24 -6.00 12.61
CA PRO A 89 -1.93 -5.57 13.11
C PRO A 89 -1.25 -4.48 12.25
N GLU A 90 -1.41 -4.57 10.93
CA GLU A 90 -0.78 -3.69 9.94
C GLU A 90 -1.39 -2.27 9.99
N LEU A 91 -2.66 -2.16 10.40
CA LEU A 91 -3.36 -0.88 10.60
C LEU A 91 -2.70 -0.01 11.68
N GLU A 92 -2.16 -0.60 12.75
CA GLU A 92 -1.50 0.17 13.81
C GLU A 92 -0.18 0.78 13.33
N ARG A 93 0.55 0.08 12.47
CA ARG A 93 1.78 0.62 11.87
C ARG A 93 1.49 1.77 10.91
N ILE A 94 0.41 1.65 10.11
CA ILE A 94 -0.08 2.75 9.26
C ILE A 94 -0.34 3.99 10.11
N LYS A 95 -1.07 3.87 11.22
CA LYS A 95 -1.36 5.01 12.12
C LYS A 95 -0.09 5.66 12.66
N GLN A 96 0.90 4.88 13.08
CA GLN A 96 2.16 5.40 13.65
C GLN A 96 2.94 6.24 12.64
N LEU A 97 3.05 5.76 11.40
CA LEU A 97 3.80 6.45 10.35
C LEU A 97 3.13 7.78 9.94
N LEU A 98 1.80 7.84 9.99
CA LEU A 98 1.05 9.08 9.74
C LEU A 98 1.27 10.13 10.81
N GLU A 99 1.31 9.74 12.08
CA GLU A 99 1.65 10.68 13.15
C GLU A 99 3.08 11.20 12.97
N ARG A 100 4.02 10.36 12.50
CA ARG A 100 5.39 10.81 12.19
C ARG A 100 5.45 11.79 11.01
N ILE A 101 4.73 11.55 9.91
CA ILE A 101 4.64 12.50 8.78
C ILE A 101 4.04 13.84 9.26
N LYS A 102 2.95 13.78 10.04
CA LYS A 102 2.26 14.96 10.58
C LYS A 102 3.14 15.75 11.55
N GLU A 103 3.96 15.07 12.35
CA GLU A 103 4.97 15.72 13.20
C GLU A 103 6.07 16.39 12.39
N ALA A 104 6.54 15.77 11.31
CA ALA A 104 7.53 16.36 10.40
C ALA A 104 6.98 17.65 9.75
N GLU A 105 5.73 17.63 9.27
CA GLU A 105 5.08 18.82 8.71
C GLU A 105 4.91 19.96 9.72
N ARG A 106 4.63 19.64 11.00
CA ARG A 106 4.55 20.64 12.08
C ARG A 106 5.91 21.30 12.34
N ARG A 107 6.99 20.51 12.33
CA ARG A 107 8.35 21.00 12.59
C ARG A 107 8.89 21.87 11.45
N SER A 108 8.57 21.55 10.19
CA SER A 108 8.97 22.35 9.02
C SER A 108 8.22 23.68 8.87
N ARG A 109 7.15 23.93 9.62
CA ARG A 109 6.38 25.20 9.59
C ARG A 109 6.75 26.19 10.70
N THR A 110 7.68 25.83 11.58
CA THR A 110 8.26 26.68 12.64
C THR A 110 9.67 27.08 12.29
#